data_AF-J3JVL9-F1
#
_entry.id   AF-J3JVL9-F1
#
_cell.length_a   1.000
_cell.length_b   1.000
_cell.length_c   1.000
_cell.angle_alpha   90.00
_cell.angle_beta   90.00
_cell.angle_gamma   90.00
#
_symmetry.space_group_name_H-M   'P 1'
#
loop_
_entity.id
_entity.type
_entity.pdbx_description
1 polymer ?
#
loop_
_entity_poly.entity_id
_entity_poly.type
_entity_poly.pdbx_seq_one_letter_code
_entity_poly.pdbx_strand_id
1 'polypeptide(L)'
;MELFVGKRCVSLIEYGTSVQDLILHIQKSIGLQPNEYYLTSNGRIFHPEEDKTPQRKVHIILRTLGGKGGFGSMLRAIGAQIEKTTNREACRDLNGRRLRDINEEQRLIKWVEQQGEREKEAQDKKKKKLEKLLEQPRHEFKDEQYEKERTELTDKIEDAVTKGLEASNSGIKRKIDTKSKLGKKTQIMD
;
A
#
# COMPACT_ATOMS: atom_id res chain seq x y z
N MET A 1 -11.20 56.15 -23.53
CA MET A 1 -10.49 55.39 -22.49
C MET A 1 -11.50 54.89 -21.49
N GLU A 2 -11.47 53.59 -21.18
CA GLU A 2 -12.38 52.97 -20.21
C GLU A 2 -11.64 52.81 -18.87
N LEU A 3 -12.22 53.36 -17.80
CA LEU A 3 -11.71 53.16 -16.44
C LEU A 3 -12.44 52.02 -15.75
N PHE A 4 -11.68 51.07 -15.23
CA PHE A 4 -12.22 49.90 -14.55
C PHE A 4 -11.84 49.87 -13.07
N VAL A 5 -12.79 49.50 -12.22
CA VAL A 5 -12.54 49.05 -10.84
C VAL A 5 -12.97 47.60 -10.76
N GLY A 6 -11.99 46.69 -10.60
CA GLY A 6 -12.23 45.26 -10.73
C GLY A 6 -12.76 44.89 -12.12
N LYS A 7 -13.97 44.32 -12.18
CA LYS A 7 -14.66 43.92 -13.44
C LYS A 7 -15.66 44.96 -13.96
N ARG A 8 -15.85 46.09 -13.28
CA ARG A 8 -16.84 47.11 -13.63
C ARG A 8 -16.17 48.31 -14.28
N CYS A 9 -16.72 48.77 -15.41
CA CYS A 9 -16.37 50.06 -16.01
C CYS A 9 -17.05 51.16 -15.20
N VAL A 10 -16.27 52.12 -14.70
CA VAL A 10 -16.73 53.18 -13.80
C VAL A 10 -16.89 54.51 -14.55
N SER A 11 -16.03 54.78 -15.53
CA SER A 11 -16.21 55.95 -16.41
C SER A 11 -15.55 55.78 -17.78
N LEU A 12 -16.07 56.55 -18.73
CA LEU A 12 -15.54 56.69 -20.09
C LEU A 12 -14.90 58.08 -20.19
N ILE A 13 -13.60 58.12 -20.48
CA ILE A 13 -12.81 59.34 -20.62
C ILE A 13 -12.38 59.49 -22.08
N GLU A 14 -12.23 60.72 -22.55
CA GLU A 14 -11.69 60.98 -23.88
C GLU A 14 -10.27 60.44 -24.04
N TYR A 15 -9.90 60.07 -25.27
CA TYR A 15 -8.59 59.51 -25.55
C TYR A 15 -7.54 60.62 -25.57
N GLY A 16 -6.44 60.47 -24.81
CA GLY A 16 -5.35 61.45 -24.77
C GLY A 16 -5.39 62.43 -23.59
N THR A 17 -6.26 62.23 -22.60
CA THR A 17 -6.22 62.99 -21.33
C THR A 17 -4.91 62.77 -20.59
N SER A 18 -4.37 63.85 -20.00
CA SER A 18 -3.15 63.77 -19.20
C SER A 18 -3.37 62.95 -17.93
N VAL A 19 -2.29 62.45 -17.37
CA VAL A 19 -2.29 61.67 -16.12
C VAL A 19 -2.84 62.50 -14.96
N GLN A 20 -2.50 63.78 -14.91
CA GLN A 20 -2.98 64.70 -13.88
C GLN A 20 -4.50 64.87 -13.97
N ASP A 21 -5.05 65.03 -15.18
CA ASP A 21 -6.49 65.15 -15.40
C ASP A 21 -7.22 63.85 -15.02
N LEU A 22 -6.58 62.72 -15.29
CA LEU A 22 -7.07 61.40 -14.90
C LEU A 22 -7.16 61.26 -13.37
N ILE A 23 -6.12 61.70 -12.65
CA ILE A 23 -6.11 61.71 -11.17
C ILE A 23 -7.22 62.62 -10.62
N LEU A 24 -7.36 63.83 -11.16
CA LEU A 24 -8.43 64.75 -10.76
C LEU A 24 -9.82 64.18 -11.04
N HIS A 25 -10.00 63.52 -12.18
CA HIS A 25 -11.25 62.85 -12.52
C HIS A 25 -11.57 61.71 -11.56
N ILE A 26 -10.58 60.89 -11.20
CA ILE A 26 -10.75 59.80 -10.22
C ILE A 26 -11.11 60.36 -8.85
N GLN A 27 -10.42 61.42 -8.40
CA GLN A 27 -10.72 62.06 -7.13
C GLN A 27 -12.13 62.66 -7.10
N LYS A 28 -12.60 63.27 -8.21
CA LYS A 28 -13.94 63.86 -8.29
C LYS A 28 -15.06 62.83 -8.44
N SER A 29 -14.86 61.79 -9.24
CA SER A 29 -15.92 60.82 -9.55
C SER A 29 -15.99 59.66 -8.56
N ILE A 30 -14.85 59.21 -8.03
CA ILE A 30 -14.74 58.03 -7.16
C ILE A 30 -14.39 58.43 -5.72
N GLY A 31 -13.82 59.62 -5.49
CA GLY A 31 -13.47 60.11 -4.15
C GLY A 31 -12.17 59.52 -3.59
N LEU A 32 -11.36 58.85 -4.42
CA LEU A 32 -10.12 58.20 -3.99
C LEU A 32 -8.94 59.16 -4.01
N GLN A 33 -8.10 59.10 -2.98
CA GLN A 33 -6.85 59.85 -2.92
C GLN A 33 -5.74 59.13 -3.72
N PRO A 34 -4.77 59.85 -4.32
CA PRO A 34 -3.68 59.24 -5.10
C PRO A 34 -2.88 58.16 -4.35
N ASN A 35 -2.81 58.25 -3.03
CA ASN A 35 -2.09 57.29 -2.17
C ASN A 35 -2.87 56.00 -1.89
N GLU A 36 -4.15 55.95 -2.24
CA GLU A 36 -5.04 54.80 -1.98
C GLU A 36 -5.14 53.87 -3.18
N TYR A 37 -4.57 54.22 -4.33
CA TYR A 37 -4.63 53.40 -5.53
C TYR A 37 -3.35 53.45 -6.36
N TYR A 38 -3.29 52.58 -7.35
CA TYR A 38 -2.37 52.68 -8.48
C TYR A 38 -3.10 52.27 -9.74
N LEU A 39 -2.65 52.79 -10.87
CA LEU A 39 -3.25 52.53 -12.17
C LEU A 39 -2.45 51.43 -12.87
N THR A 40 -3.17 50.55 -13.57
CA THR A 40 -2.54 49.54 -14.43
C THR A 40 -3.17 49.54 -15.81
N SER A 41 -2.33 49.39 -16.83
CA SER A 41 -2.74 49.27 -18.23
C SER A 41 -2.02 48.09 -18.85
N ASN A 42 -2.76 47.16 -19.47
CA ASN A 42 -2.19 45.94 -20.07
C ASN A 42 -1.22 45.18 -19.15
N GLY A 43 -1.51 45.12 -17.86
CA GLY A 43 -0.71 44.40 -16.86
C GLY A 43 0.54 45.13 -16.37
N ARG A 44 0.81 46.36 -16.82
CA ARG A 44 1.90 47.22 -16.31
C ARG A 44 1.36 48.30 -15.37
N ILE A 45 2.14 48.65 -14.35
CA ILE A 45 1.84 49.78 -13.47
C ILE A 45 2.16 51.05 -14.24
N PHE A 46 1.23 51.99 -14.22
CA PHE A 46 1.35 53.26 -14.90
C PHE A 46 2.10 54.26 -14.01
N HIS A 47 3.19 54.82 -14.52
CA HIS A 47 4.00 55.81 -13.82
C HIS A 47 3.75 57.21 -14.39
N PRO A 48 3.25 58.18 -13.59
CA PRO A 48 2.91 59.52 -14.07
C PRO A 48 4.05 60.31 -14.74
N GLU A 49 5.30 59.98 -14.45
CA GLU A 49 6.48 60.67 -14.97
C GLU A 49 6.99 60.09 -16.30
N GLU A 50 6.74 58.81 -16.55
CA GLU A 50 7.28 58.08 -17.70
C GLU A 50 6.22 57.84 -18.79
N ASP A 51 4.98 57.60 -18.38
CA ASP A 51 3.89 57.24 -19.28
C ASP A 51 3.06 58.47 -19.66
N LYS A 52 3.27 59.00 -20.88
CA LYS A 52 2.60 60.23 -21.36
C LYS A 52 1.12 60.04 -21.70
N THR A 53 0.69 58.83 -22.04
CA THR A 53 -0.71 58.56 -22.41
C THR A 53 -1.18 57.22 -21.85
N PRO A 54 -2.23 57.21 -21.02
CA PRO A 54 -2.86 55.96 -20.62
C PRO A 54 -3.52 55.32 -21.86
N GLN A 55 -3.43 54.00 -21.98
CA GLN A 55 -3.97 53.28 -23.14
C GLN A 55 -5.51 53.18 -23.06
N ARG A 56 -6.13 52.53 -24.04
CA ARG A 56 -7.59 52.45 -24.19
C ARG A 56 -8.33 51.90 -22.94
N LYS A 57 -7.70 51.03 -22.15
CA LYS A 57 -8.27 50.44 -20.92
C LYS A 57 -7.32 50.63 -19.75
N VAL A 58 -7.82 51.22 -18.68
CA VAL A 58 -7.06 51.48 -17.45
C VAL A 58 -7.81 50.89 -16.27
N HIS A 59 -7.10 50.13 -15.43
CA HIS A 59 -7.64 49.55 -14.21
C HIS A 59 -7.11 50.30 -12.98
N ILE A 60 -8.03 50.73 -12.14
CA ILE A 60 -7.76 51.30 -10.82
C ILE A 60 -7.64 50.15 -9.83
N ILE A 61 -6.47 50.01 -9.22
CA ILE A 61 -6.21 48.99 -8.20
C ILE A 61 -6.01 49.69 -6.86
N LEU A 62 -6.90 49.38 -5.91
CA LEU A 62 -6.82 49.89 -4.55
C LEU A 62 -5.61 49.31 -3.81
N ARG A 63 -4.93 50.17 -3.07
CA ARG A 63 -3.86 49.83 -2.14
C ARG A 63 -4.52 49.40 -0.84
N THR A 64 -4.44 48.12 -0.55
CA THR A 64 -4.91 47.57 0.72
C THR A 64 -3.81 47.73 1.78
N LEU A 65 -4.15 48.25 2.96
CA LEU A 65 -3.29 48.28 4.14
C LEU A 65 -3.15 46.86 4.72
N GLY A 66 -2.42 45.98 4.03
CA GLY A 66 -2.31 44.59 4.43
C GLY A 66 -1.42 43.78 3.48
N GLY A 67 -0.49 43.03 4.06
CA GLY A 67 0.50 42.25 3.33
C GLY A 67 -0.14 41.17 2.47
N LYS A 68 -0.07 41.33 1.14
CA LYS A 68 -0.40 40.30 0.12
C LYS A 68 0.50 39.04 0.21
N GLY A 69 1.17 38.83 1.34
CA GLY A 69 2.08 37.74 1.61
C GLY A 69 1.41 36.47 2.14
N GLY A 70 0.11 36.48 2.43
CA GLY A 70 -0.61 35.29 2.94
C GLY A 70 -0.50 34.10 1.98
N PHE A 71 -0.72 34.31 0.68
CA PHE A 71 -0.60 33.26 -0.33
C PHE A 71 0.85 32.74 -0.46
N GLY A 72 1.83 33.63 -0.50
CA GLY A 72 3.25 33.24 -0.56
C GLY A 72 3.73 32.52 0.71
N SER A 73 3.27 32.96 1.90
CA SER A 73 3.56 32.30 3.18
C SER A 73 2.87 30.94 3.27
N MET A 74 1.65 30.82 2.76
CA MET A 74 0.93 29.55 2.64
C MET A 74 1.68 28.59 1.71
N LEU A 75 2.12 29.06 0.54
CA LEU A 75 2.94 28.25 -0.38
C LEU A 75 4.26 27.82 0.27
N ARG A 76 4.91 28.67 1.06
CA ARG A 76 6.13 28.31 1.82
C ARG A 76 5.85 27.27 2.91
N ALA A 77 4.75 27.42 3.65
CA ALA A 77 4.35 26.47 4.68
C ALA A 77 4.02 25.09 4.09
N ILE A 78 3.24 25.07 3.00
CA ILE A 78 2.92 23.85 2.27
C ILE A 78 4.18 23.23 1.64
N GLY A 79 5.02 24.05 1.01
CA GLY A 79 6.27 23.60 0.40
C GLY A 79 7.27 23.01 1.39
N ALA A 80 7.26 23.47 2.66
CA ALA A 80 8.07 22.88 3.72
C ALA A 80 7.56 21.50 4.17
N GLN A 81 6.26 21.23 4.04
CA GLN A 81 5.64 19.96 4.40
C GLN A 81 5.66 18.93 3.26
N ILE A 82 5.81 19.38 2.01
CA ILE A 82 5.93 18.50 0.85
C ILE A 82 7.37 17.99 0.77
N GLU A 83 7.58 16.74 1.19
CA GLU A 83 8.82 16.03 0.90
C GLU A 83 8.97 15.81 -0.62
N LYS A 84 10.21 15.87 -1.11
CA LYS A 84 10.49 15.60 -2.53
C LYS A 84 10.01 14.19 -2.86
N THR A 85 9.03 14.09 -3.76
CA THR A 85 8.53 12.81 -4.24
C THR A 85 9.66 12.04 -4.94
N THR A 86 9.88 10.79 -4.55
CA THR A 86 10.85 9.89 -5.20
C THR A 86 10.31 9.26 -6.48
N ASN A 87 9.00 9.40 -6.75
CA ASN A 87 8.40 8.92 -7.99
C ASN A 87 8.84 9.81 -9.17
N ARG A 88 9.70 9.24 -10.03
CA ARG A 88 10.19 9.85 -11.28
C ARG A 88 9.48 9.33 -12.53
N GLU A 89 8.42 8.54 -12.40
CA GLU A 89 7.72 7.91 -13.52
C GLU A 89 7.10 8.92 -14.50
N ALA A 90 6.82 10.15 -14.02
CA ALA A 90 6.32 11.24 -14.84
C ALA A 90 7.41 11.88 -15.74
N CYS A 91 8.70 11.64 -15.45
CA CYS A 91 9.80 12.16 -16.25
C CYS A 91 9.86 11.46 -17.61
N ARG A 92 10.40 12.17 -18.60
CA ARG A 92 10.66 11.64 -19.95
C ARG A 92 12.13 11.25 -20.10
N ASP A 93 12.41 10.27 -20.94
CA ASP A 93 13.76 9.93 -21.39
C ASP A 93 14.24 10.88 -22.51
N LEU A 94 15.50 10.72 -22.94
CA LEU A 94 16.08 11.50 -24.04
C LEU A 94 15.38 11.27 -25.39
N ASN A 95 14.64 10.18 -25.52
CA ASN A 95 13.87 9.83 -26.71
C ASN A 95 12.41 10.32 -26.63
N GLY A 96 12.03 11.00 -25.54
CA GLY A 96 10.69 11.55 -25.32
C GLY A 96 9.64 10.56 -24.78
N ARG A 97 9.99 9.31 -24.47
CA ARG A 97 9.09 8.33 -23.81
C ARG A 97 9.03 8.59 -22.31
N ARG A 98 7.93 8.23 -21.63
CA ARG A 98 7.87 8.37 -20.16
C ARG A 98 8.57 7.19 -19.47
N LEU A 99 9.19 7.44 -18.32
CA LEU A 99 9.80 6.38 -17.51
C LEU A 99 8.78 5.34 -17.02
N ARG A 100 7.51 5.73 -16.88
CA ARG A 100 6.41 4.81 -16.61
C ARG A 100 6.32 3.70 -17.66
N ASP A 101 6.23 4.07 -18.92
CA ASP A 101 6.00 3.15 -20.04
C ASP A 101 7.16 2.14 -20.13
N ILE A 102 8.39 2.64 -19.97
CA ILE A 102 9.61 1.82 -19.97
C ILE A 102 9.58 0.80 -18.81
N ASN A 103 9.23 1.23 -17.59
CA ASN A 103 9.15 0.34 -16.44
C ASN A 103 8.04 -0.72 -16.60
N GLU A 104 6.92 -0.36 -17.20
CA GLU A 104 5.81 -1.27 -17.50
C GLU A 104 6.23 -2.32 -18.54
N GLU A 105 6.89 -1.92 -19.64
CA GLU A 105 7.45 -2.83 -20.63
C GLU A 105 8.45 -3.80 -19.99
N GLN A 106 9.38 -3.30 -19.17
CA GLN A 106 10.34 -4.13 -18.45
C GLN A 106 9.67 -5.11 -17.46
N ARG A 107 8.61 -4.66 -16.78
CA ARG A 107 7.82 -5.52 -15.90
C ARG A 107 7.11 -6.62 -16.70
N LEU A 108 6.58 -6.29 -17.87
CA LEU A 108 5.92 -7.27 -18.75
C LEU A 108 6.93 -8.31 -19.27
N ILE A 109 8.10 -7.86 -19.74
CA ILE A 109 9.19 -8.75 -20.19
C ILE A 109 9.58 -9.73 -19.08
N LYS A 110 9.88 -9.21 -17.88
CA LYS A 110 10.22 -10.07 -16.72
C LYS A 110 9.10 -11.03 -16.36
N TRP A 111 7.85 -10.59 -16.45
CA TRP A 111 6.71 -11.46 -16.17
C TRP A 111 6.59 -12.60 -17.17
N VAL A 112 6.83 -12.34 -18.46
CA VAL A 112 6.84 -13.34 -19.53
C VAL A 112 8.02 -14.31 -19.36
N GLU A 113 9.23 -13.80 -19.09
CA GLU A 113 10.42 -14.63 -18.82
C GLU A 113 10.18 -15.59 -17.65
N GLN A 114 9.56 -15.09 -16.57
CA GLN A 114 9.21 -15.89 -15.39
C GLN A 114 8.01 -16.83 -15.59
N GLN A 115 7.33 -16.83 -16.75
CA GLN A 115 6.25 -17.80 -17.02
C GLN A 115 6.81 -19.22 -17.08
N GLY A 116 7.90 -19.43 -17.81
CA GLY A 116 8.47 -20.77 -17.99
C GLY A 116 8.92 -21.40 -16.67
N GLU A 117 9.51 -20.60 -15.76
CA GLU A 117 9.87 -21.07 -14.42
C GLU A 117 8.64 -21.36 -13.56
N ARG A 118 7.62 -20.49 -13.60
CA ARG A 118 6.36 -20.71 -12.87
C ARG A 118 5.63 -21.96 -13.34
N GLU A 119 5.62 -22.23 -14.64
CA GLU A 119 5.00 -23.43 -15.19
C GLU A 119 5.76 -24.69 -14.78
N LYS A 120 7.10 -24.68 -14.82
CA LYS A 120 7.93 -25.78 -14.34
C LYS A 120 7.71 -26.03 -12.84
N GLU A 121 7.74 -24.99 -12.01
CA GLU A 121 7.52 -25.12 -10.58
C GLU A 121 6.11 -25.64 -10.26
N ALA A 122 5.10 -25.19 -11.02
CA ALA A 122 3.73 -25.68 -10.89
C ALA A 122 3.61 -27.16 -11.32
N GLN A 123 4.28 -27.56 -12.40
CA GLN A 123 4.34 -28.96 -12.83
C GLN A 123 5.05 -29.84 -11.80
N ASP A 124 6.17 -29.39 -11.24
CA ASP A 124 6.92 -30.13 -10.22
C ASP A 124 6.12 -30.26 -8.92
N LYS A 125 5.42 -29.20 -8.50
CA LYS A 125 4.49 -29.28 -7.36
C LYS A 125 3.35 -30.26 -7.61
N LYS A 126 2.79 -30.28 -8.82
CA LYS A 126 1.75 -31.25 -9.20
C LYS A 126 2.29 -32.68 -9.19
N LYS A 127 3.48 -32.91 -9.75
CA LYS A 127 4.15 -34.23 -9.74
C LYS A 127 4.42 -34.71 -8.32
N LYS A 128 5.02 -33.88 -7.47
CA LYS A 128 5.29 -34.21 -6.05
C LYS A 128 4.01 -34.51 -5.26
N LYS A 129 2.93 -33.74 -5.49
CA LYS A 129 1.62 -34.03 -4.89
C LYS A 129 1.08 -35.37 -5.36
N LEU A 130 1.12 -35.63 -6.67
CA LEU A 130 0.63 -36.88 -7.25
C LEU A 130 1.42 -38.07 -6.71
N GLU A 131 2.74 -37.98 -6.63
CA GLU A 131 3.62 -39.00 -6.06
C GLU A 131 3.30 -39.27 -4.59
N LYS A 132 3.11 -38.22 -3.78
CA LYS A 132 2.70 -38.34 -2.38
C LYS A 132 1.31 -38.96 -2.21
N LEU A 133 0.39 -38.73 -3.14
CA LEU A 133 -0.93 -39.36 -3.14
C LEU A 133 -0.88 -40.83 -3.59
N LEU A 134 0.01 -41.17 -4.52
CA LEU A 134 0.20 -42.54 -5.00
C LEU A 134 0.95 -43.41 -3.98
N GLU A 135 1.84 -42.82 -3.19
CA GLU A 135 2.57 -43.56 -2.17
C GLU A 135 1.59 -44.12 -1.14
N GLN A 136 1.56 -45.45 -1.03
CA GLN A 136 0.69 -46.11 -0.06
C GLN A 136 1.07 -45.65 1.35
N PRO A 137 0.08 -45.39 2.23
CA PRO A 137 0.35 -45.01 3.61
C PRO A 137 1.17 -46.11 4.29
N ARG A 138 2.46 -45.83 4.51
CA ARG A 138 3.35 -46.71 5.26
C ARG A 138 3.02 -46.59 6.74
N HIS A 139 2.07 -47.39 7.19
CA HIS A 139 1.79 -47.53 8.61
C HIS A 139 2.85 -48.44 9.23
N GLU A 140 3.94 -47.84 9.71
CA GLU A 140 4.89 -48.53 10.58
C GLU A 140 4.32 -48.58 12.01
N PHE A 141 3.79 -49.74 12.39
CA PHE A 141 3.38 -50.00 13.77
C PHE A 141 4.65 -50.26 14.61
N LYS A 142 5.20 -49.21 15.20
CA LYS A 142 6.34 -49.26 16.13
C LYS A 142 5.85 -48.85 17.51
N ASP A 143 5.41 -49.82 18.28
CA ASP A 143 5.03 -49.64 19.69
C ASP A 143 6.00 -50.44 20.58
N GLU A 144 6.81 -49.72 21.35
CA GLU A 144 7.78 -50.33 22.26
C GLU A 144 7.11 -51.13 23.39
N GLN A 145 5.90 -50.76 23.81
CA GLN A 145 5.16 -51.48 24.85
C GLN A 145 4.66 -52.80 24.30
N TYR A 146 4.06 -52.79 23.10
CA TYR A 146 3.61 -54.00 22.43
C TYR A 146 4.74 -54.99 22.15
N GLU A 147 5.90 -54.52 21.68
CA GLU A 147 7.06 -55.39 21.43
C GLU A 147 7.58 -56.02 22.73
N LYS A 148 7.68 -55.24 23.82
CA LYS A 148 8.05 -55.77 25.14
C LYS A 148 7.03 -56.79 25.64
N GLU A 149 5.75 -56.48 25.58
CA GLU A 149 4.67 -57.40 25.98
C GLU A 149 4.69 -58.70 25.17
N ARG A 150 4.93 -58.61 23.86
CA ARG A 150 5.05 -59.76 22.98
C ARG A 150 6.23 -60.66 23.38
N THR A 151 7.40 -60.07 23.66
CA THR A 151 8.57 -60.83 24.13
C THR A 151 8.36 -61.46 25.50
N GLU A 152 7.75 -60.72 26.44
CA GLU A 152 7.44 -61.28 27.75
C GLU A 152 6.39 -62.38 27.69
N LEU A 153 5.42 -62.28 26.77
CA LEU A 153 4.39 -63.28 26.58
C LEU A 153 4.99 -64.60 26.07
N THR A 154 5.93 -64.54 25.13
CA THR A 154 6.62 -65.74 24.63
C THR A 154 7.36 -66.46 25.76
N ASP A 155 8.09 -65.72 26.60
CA ASP A 155 8.81 -66.30 27.74
C ASP A 155 7.85 -66.93 28.76
N LYS A 156 6.74 -66.25 29.07
CA LYS A 156 5.70 -66.76 29.99
C LYS A 156 5.06 -68.05 29.47
N ILE A 157 4.85 -68.17 28.15
CA ILE A 157 4.29 -69.38 27.54
C ILE A 157 5.29 -70.54 27.65
N GLU A 158 6.57 -70.31 27.34
CA GLU A 158 7.61 -71.34 27.45
C GLU A 158 7.75 -71.86 28.88
N ASP A 159 7.75 -70.95 29.87
CA ASP A 159 7.74 -71.28 31.29
C ASP A 159 6.51 -72.10 31.72
N ALA A 160 5.33 -71.74 31.23
CA ALA A 160 4.10 -72.45 31.57
C ALA A 160 4.06 -73.86 30.97
N VAL A 161 4.56 -74.02 29.74
CA VAL A 161 4.64 -75.31 29.05
C VAL A 161 5.66 -76.22 29.72
N THR A 162 6.86 -75.72 30.01
CA THR A 162 7.90 -76.49 30.73
C THR A 162 7.41 -76.95 32.10
N LYS A 163 6.86 -76.04 32.92
CA LYS A 163 6.25 -76.40 34.22
C LYS A 163 5.10 -77.40 34.06
N GLY A 164 4.28 -77.26 33.00
CA GLY A 164 3.21 -78.21 32.69
C GLY A 164 3.73 -79.60 32.35
N LEU A 165 4.81 -79.68 31.57
CA LEU A 165 5.45 -80.93 31.17
C LEU A 165 6.12 -81.63 32.36
N GLU A 166 6.83 -80.87 33.20
CA GLU A 166 7.43 -81.35 34.46
C GLU A 166 6.36 -81.85 35.45
N ALA A 167 5.26 -81.10 35.60
CA ALA A 167 4.11 -81.51 36.41
C ALA A 167 3.44 -82.78 35.86
N SER A 168 3.42 -82.97 34.53
CA SER A 168 2.89 -84.19 33.91
C SER A 168 3.79 -85.41 34.14
N ASN A 169 5.12 -85.22 34.11
CA ASN A 169 6.10 -86.29 34.36
C ASN A 169 6.24 -86.66 35.83
N SER A 170 5.90 -85.76 36.77
CA SER A 170 5.97 -86.00 38.21
C SER A 170 4.74 -86.71 38.81
N GLY A 171 3.71 -87.03 38.01
CA GLY A 171 2.64 -87.97 38.39
C GLY A 171 1.63 -87.48 39.44
N ILE A 172 1.61 -86.20 39.78
CA ILE A 172 0.71 -85.65 40.81
C ILE A 172 -0.64 -85.23 40.18
N LYS A 173 -1.72 -85.98 40.49
CA LYS A 173 -3.11 -85.62 40.12
C LYS A 173 -3.57 -84.36 40.88
N ARG A 174 -3.91 -83.29 40.15
CA ARG A 174 -4.48 -82.06 40.74
C ARG A 174 -5.90 -82.27 41.26
N LYS A 175 -6.21 -81.68 42.42
CA LYS A 175 -7.60 -81.35 42.82
C LYS A 175 -8.07 -80.12 42.05
N ILE A 176 -9.29 -80.18 41.52
CA ILE A 176 -9.95 -79.08 40.82
C ILE A 176 -10.65 -78.22 41.87
N ASP A 177 -10.17 -76.99 42.07
CA ASP A 177 -10.91 -75.96 42.84
C ASP A 177 -11.62 -75.00 41.88
N THR A 178 -12.95 -75.05 41.91
CA THR A 178 -13.86 -74.20 41.14
C THR A 178 -14.17 -72.94 41.93
N LYS A 179 -13.38 -71.88 41.77
CA LYS A 179 -13.83 -70.51 42.07
C LYS A 179 -13.40 -69.54 40.97
N SER A 180 -14.30 -69.35 40.02
CA SER A 180 -14.31 -68.25 39.08
C SER A 180 -14.35 -66.90 39.82
N LYS A 181 -13.35 -66.03 39.59
CA LYS A 181 -13.51 -64.59 39.78
C LYS A 181 -13.58 -63.92 38.42
N LEU A 182 -14.77 -63.41 38.13
CA LEU A 182 -15.13 -62.62 36.96
C LEU A 182 -14.19 -61.42 36.78
N GLY A 183 -13.97 -61.07 35.52
CA GLY A 183 -12.96 -60.12 35.06
C GLY A 183 -13.20 -58.66 35.42
N LYS A 184 -12.14 -57.87 35.26
CA LYS A 184 -12.19 -56.42 35.16
C LYS A 184 -12.06 -56.04 33.68
N LYS A 185 -13.11 -55.41 33.14
CA LYS A 185 -13.11 -54.74 31.83
C LYS A 185 -12.07 -53.62 31.83
N THR A 186 -11.18 -53.60 30.85
CA THR A 186 -10.38 -52.43 30.48
C THR A 186 -11.25 -51.50 29.63
N GLN A 187 -11.32 -50.22 30.02
CA GLN A 187 -11.92 -49.16 29.22
C GLN A 187 -11.07 -48.93 27.97
N ILE A 188 -11.74 -48.91 26.81
CA ILE A 188 -11.18 -48.43 25.54
C ILE A 188 -11.36 -46.91 25.55
N MET A 189 -10.27 -46.15 25.38
CA MET A 189 -10.31 -44.71 25.09
C MET A 189 -10.43 -44.52 23.58
N ASP A 190 -11.37 -43.69 23.16
CA ASP A 190 -11.46 -43.11 21.81
C ASP A 190 -10.42 -42.00 21.60
#